data_AF-A0A522YE66-F1
#
_entry.id   AF-A0A522YE66-F1
#
_cell.length_a   1.000
_cell.length_b   1.000
_cell.length_c   1.000
_cell.angle_alpha   90.00
_cell.angle_beta   90.00
_cell.angle_gamma   90.00
#
_symmetry.space_group_name_H-M   'P 1'
#
loop_
_entity.id
_entity.type
_entity.pdbx_description
1 polymer ?
#
loop_
_entity_poly.entity_id
_entity_poly.type
_entity_poly.pdbx_seq_one_letter_code
_entity_poly.pdbx_strand_id
1 'polypeptide(L)'
;MIKYLQGELHDRRKVMALVYWGKNAITKCRELAGATNPEEADPTSIRGSYGRITTSGIYENVVHVSSDPNDAEREIKLWFKPEEIIVDLYPVKDNTEKECRHKIWA
;
A
#
# COMPACT_ATOMS: atom_id res chain seq x y z
N MET A 1 -6.67 -7.93 7.65
CA MET A 1 -5.96 -7.15 6.61
C MET A 1 -5.08 -6.06 7.20
N ILE A 2 -5.60 -5.02 7.86
CA ILE A 2 -4.79 -3.89 8.37
C ILE A 2 -3.61 -4.32 9.26
N LYS A 3 -3.84 -5.23 10.22
CA LYS A 3 -2.76 -5.78 11.09
C LYS A 3 -1.64 -6.47 10.31
N TYR A 4 -1.96 -7.12 9.19
CA TYR A 4 -0.99 -7.75 8.31
C TYR A 4 -0.17 -6.67 7.57
N LEU A 5 -0.84 -5.63 7.06
CA LEU A 5 -0.18 -4.49 6.39
C LEU A 5 0.70 -3.67 7.33
N GLN A 6 0.35 -3.60 8.62
CA GLN A 6 1.16 -2.96 9.66
C GLN A 6 2.33 -3.83 10.16
N GLY A 7 2.45 -5.05 9.64
CA GLY A 7 3.50 -5.98 10.04
C GLY A 7 3.34 -6.53 11.44
N GLU A 8 2.15 -6.46 12.05
CA GLU A 8 1.89 -6.98 13.41
C GLU A 8 2.05 -8.50 13.50
N LEU A 9 1.90 -9.19 12.37
CA LEU A 9 2.03 -10.65 12.26
C LEU A 9 3.45 -11.11 11.93
N HIS A 10 4.41 -10.19 11.84
CA HIS A 10 5.82 -10.49 11.63
C HIS A 10 6.64 -10.08 12.85
N ASP A 11 7.73 -10.79 13.13
CA ASP A 11 8.64 -10.49 14.24
C ASP A 11 9.23 -9.08 14.18
N ARG A 12 9.26 -8.46 12.99
CA ARG A 12 9.73 -7.09 12.77
C ARG A 12 8.61 -6.23 12.18
N ARG A 13 8.05 -5.34 13.01
CA ARG A 13 7.03 -4.33 12.64
C ARG A 13 7.64 -3.16 11.88
N LYS A 14 8.18 -3.42 10.70
CA LYS A 14 8.69 -2.38 9.80
C LYS A 14 8.14 -2.62 8.41
N VAL A 15 7.51 -1.59 7.87
CA VAL A 15 6.98 -1.59 6.51
C VAL A 15 7.38 -0.29 5.82
N MET A 16 7.54 -0.36 4.51
CA MET A 16 7.76 0.80 3.66
C MET A 16 6.46 1.07 2.90
N ALA A 17 5.82 2.20 3.19
CA ALA A 17 4.65 2.65 2.46
C ALA A 17 5.07 3.59 1.32
N LEU A 18 4.49 3.40 0.13
CA LEU A 18 4.78 4.19 -1.07
C LEU A 18 3.46 4.53 -1.77
N VAL A 19 3.40 5.73 -2.36
CA VAL A 19 2.28 6.15 -3.21
C VAL A 19 2.78 6.38 -4.63
N TYR A 20 2.26 5.60 -5.58
CA TYR A 20 2.51 5.79 -7.01
C TYR A 20 1.30 6.45 -7.68
N TRP A 21 1.55 7.50 -8.46
CA TRP A 21 0.52 8.24 -9.17
C TRP A 21 0.79 8.25 -10.68
N GLY A 22 -0.28 8.16 -11.48
CA GLY A 22 -0.22 8.23 -12.94
C GLY A 22 -1.30 7.41 -13.63
N LYS A 23 -1.30 7.43 -14.96
CA LYS A 23 -2.27 6.67 -15.78
C LYS A 23 -2.12 5.17 -15.54
N ASN A 24 -3.22 4.53 -15.15
CA ASN A 24 -3.31 3.10 -14.85
C ASN A 24 -2.30 2.65 -13.77
N ALA A 25 -1.97 3.52 -12.81
CA ALA A 25 -0.99 3.22 -11.76
C ALA A 25 -1.31 1.93 -11.01
N ILE A 26 -2.57 1.74 -10.60
CA ILE A 26 -3.03 0.55 -9.87
C ILE A 26 -2.77 -0.72 -10.69
N THR A 27 -3.23 -0.75 -11.95
CA THR A 27 -3.03 -1.89 -12.85
C THR A 27 -1.55 -2.22 -13.03
N LYS A 28 -0.73 -1.21 -13.34
CA LYS A 28 0.71 -1.40 -13.54
C LYS A 28 1.42 -1.90 -12.28
N CYS A 29 1.09 -1.36 -11.11
CA CYS A 29 1.65 -1.82 -9.84
C CYS A 29 1.25 -3.26 -9.53
N ARG A 30 0.02 -3.67 -9.88
CA ARG A 30 -0.45 -5.05 -9.71
C ARG A 30 0.22 -6.02 -10.67
N GLU A 31 0.43 -5.61 -11.92
CA GLU A 31 1.18 -6.39 -12.91
C GLU A 31 2.63 -6.61 -12.45
N LEU A 32 3.30 -5.57 -11.94
CA LEU A 32 4.65 -5.68 -11.36
C LEU A 32 4.68 -6.57 -10.11
N ALA A 33 3.64 -6.49 -9.27
CA ALA A 33 3.55 -7.31 -8.07
C ALA A 33 3.35 -8.80 -8.41
N GLY A 34 2.54 -9.12 -9.42
CA GLY A 34 2.18 -10.50 -9.77
C GLY A 34 0.98 -11.04 -8.98
N ALA A 35 0.61 -12.29 -9.26
CA ALA A 35 -0.51 -12.98 -8.60
C ALA A 35 -0.33 -13.03 -7.08
N THR A 36 -1.43 -13.06 -6.32
CA THR A 36 -1.38 -13.08 -4.84
C THR A 36 -0.68 -14.32 -4.31
N ASN A 37 -0.88 -15.47 -4.97
CA ASN A 37 -0.16 -16.71 -4.72
C ASN A 37 1.21 -16.64 -5.44
N PRO A 38 2.35 -16.64 -4.72
CA PRO A 38 3.68 -16.63 -5.32
C PRO A 38 3.94 -17.76 -6.32
N GLU A 39 3.33 -18.94 -6.13
CA GLU A 39 3.50 -20.10 -7.03
C GLU A 39 2.78 -19.92 -8.37
N GLU A 40 1.76 -19.07 -8.42
CA GLU A 40 1.01 -18.71 -9.63
C GLU A 40 1.50 -17.40 -10.26
N ALA A 41 2.42 -16.69 -9.58
CA ALA A 41 2.94 -15.42 -10.04
C ALA A 41 4.03 -15.62 -11.10
N ASP A 42 4.12 -14.69 -12.05
CA ASP A 42 5.18 -14.70 -13.05
C ASP A 42 6.56 -14.65 -12.33
N PRO A 43 7.53 -15.52 -12.67
CA PRO A 43 8.83 -15.53 -12.01
C PRO A 43 9.56 -14.18 -12.04
N THR A 44 9.27 -13.32 -13.02
CA THR A 44 9.84 -11.98 -13.17
C THR A 44 9.13 -10.90 -12.34
N SER A 45 7.94 -11.20 -11.82
CA SER A 45 7.19 -10.32 -10.90
C SER A 45 7.79 -10.35 -9.50
N ILE A 46 7.50 -9.33 -8.69
CA ILE A 46 8.03 -9.24 -7.31
C ILE A 46 7.63 -10.47 -6.49
N ARG A 47 6.36 -10.90 -6.57
CA ARG A 47 5.86 -12.06 -5.82
C ARG A 47 6.42 -13.38 -6.33
N GLY A 48 6.59 -13.54 -7.64
CA GLY A 48 7.19 -14.76 -8.20
C GLY A 48 8.69 -14.87 -7.91
N SER A 49 9.41 -13.74 -7.92
CA SER A 49 10.85 -13.70 -7.62
C SER A 49 11.18 -13.87 -6.13
N TYR A 50 10.37 -13.30 -5.24
CA TYR A 50 10.74 -13.15 -3.82
C TYR A 50 9.69 -13.66 -2.83
N GLY A 51 8.48 -13.98 -3.29
CA GLY A 51 7.42 -14.50 -2.44
C GLY A 51 7.61 -15.97 -2.12
N ARG A 52 7.04 -16.42 -1.00
CA ARG A 52 7.04 -17.83 -0.61
C ARG A 52 5.79 -18.22 0.16
N ILE A 53 5.48 -19.51 0.11
CA ILE A 53 4.53 -20.15 1.01
C ILE A 53 5.33 -20.74 2.17
N THR A 54 5.01 -20.31 3.39
CA THR A 54 5.65 -20.87 4.59
C THR A 54 5.12 -22.28 4.88
N THR A 55 5.86 -23.08 5.66
CA THR A 55 5.45 -24.43 6.06
C THR A 55 4.12 -24.47 6.83
N SER A 56 3.66 -23.34 7.37
CA SER A 56 2.35 -23.15 8.01
C SER A 56 1.23 -22.74 7.05
N GLY A 57 1.48 -22.66 5.73
CA GLY A 57 0.50 -22.28 4.72
C GLY A 57 0.21 -20.78 4.64
N ILE A 58 1.02 -19.94 5.31
CA ILE A 58 0.90 -18.48 5.25
C ILE A 58 1.68 -17.96 4.04
N TYR A 59 1.02 -17.11 3.24
CA TYR A 59 1.66 -16.37 2.16
C TYR A 59 2.53 -15.24 2.71
N GLU A 60 3.82 -15.27 2.38
CA GLU A 60 4.74 -14.14 2.55
C GLU A 60 5.05 -13.59 1.16
N ASN A 61 4.14 -12.76 0.64
CA ASN A 61 4.15 -12.31 -0.76
C ASN A 61 4.80 -10.93 -0.95
N VAL A 62 5.62 -10.48 0.00
CA VAL A 62 6.56 -9.34 -0.10
C VAL A 62 5.92 -7.94 -0.21
N VAL A 63 4.88 -7.76 -1.02
CA VAL A 63 4.30 -6.47 -1.35
C VAL A 63 2.77 -6.50 -1.38
N HIS A 64 2.16 -5.48 -0.79
CA HIS A 64 0.74 -5.16 -0.91
C HIS A 64 0.52 -4.08 -1.96
N VAL A 65 -0.53 -4.23 -2.77
CA VAL A 65 -0.94 -3.25 -3.78
C VAL A 65 -2.47 -3.21 -3.78
N SER A 66 -3.04 -2.01 -3.73
CA SER A 66 -4.49 -1.79 -3.75
C SER A 66 -5.16 -2.44 -4.95
N SER A 67 -6.39 -2.91 -4.79
CA SER A 67 -7.16 -3.64 -5.82
C SER A 67 -7.75 -2.71 -6.88
N ASP A 68 -8.28 -1.57 -6.42
CA ASP A 68 -9.10 -0.67 -7.19
C ASP A 68 -8.99 0.77 -6.64
N PRO A 69 -9.55 1.79 -7.33
CA PRO A 69 -9.43 3.19 -6.91
C PRO A 69 -10.03 3.50 -5.54
N ASN A 70 -11.11 2.82 -5.13
CA ASN A 70 -11.74 3.07 -3.83
C ASN A 70 -10.87 2.51 -2.69
N ASP A 71 -10.32 1.30 -2.91
CA ASP A 71 -9.36 0.70 -1.99
C ASP A 71 -8.09 1.57 -1.88
N ALA A 72 -7.57 2.08 -3.01
CA ALA A 72 -6.42 2.96 -3.03
C ALA A 72 -6.66 4.26 -2.24
N GLU A 73 -7.81 4.91 -2.43
CA GLU A 73 -8.16 6.12 -1.67
C GLU A 73 -8.22 5.84 -0.17
N ARG A 74 -8.90 4.75 0.25
CA ARG A 74 -9.01 4.36 1.66
C ARG A 74 -7.65 4.07 2.27
N GLU A 75 -6.79 3.35 1.56
CA GLU A 75 -5.46 2.99 2.04
C GLU A 75 -4.53 4.20 2.12
N ILE A 76 -4.52 5.07 1.11
CA ILE A 76 -3.73 6.31 1.13
C ILE A 76 -4.12 7.18 2.33
N LYS A 77 -5.43 7.37 2.57
CA LYS A 77 -5.94 8.14 3.70
C LYS A 77 -5.61 7.52 5.07
N LEU A 78 -5.42 6.20 5.12
CA LEU A 78 -5.04 5.48 6.34
C LEU A 78 -3.54 5.63 6.65
N TRP A 79 -2.68 5.59 5.62
CA TRP A 79 -1.23 5.53 5.77
C TRP A 79 -0.55 6.90 5.79
N PHE A 80 -1.11 7.89 5.10
CA PHE A 80 -0.48 9.19 4.89
C PHE A 80 -1.42 10.32 5.28
N LYS A 81 -0.86 11.37 5.87
CA LYS A 81 -1.47 12.69 5.92
C LYS A 81 -1.34 13.36 4.55
N PRO A 82 -2.25 14.28 4.19
CA PRO A 82 -2.17 15.00 2.92
C PRO A 82 -0.82 15.69 2.68
N GLU A 83 -0.17 16.18 3.74
CA GLU A 83 1.12 16.88 3.68
C GLU A 83 2.32 15.98 3.35
N GLU A 84 2.18 14.67 3.57
CA GLU A 84 3.23 13.69 3.29
C GLU A 84 3.25 13.31 1.80
N ILE A 85 2.26 13.76 1.03
CA ILE A 85 2.12 13.47 -0.40
C ILE A 85 2.43 14.74 -1.20
N ILE A 86 3.35 14.61 -2.15
CA ILE A 86 3.83 15.73 -2.97
C ILE A 86 2.85 16.18 -4.07
N VAL A 87 1.73 15.46 -4.24
CA VAL A 87 0.71 15.70 -5.27
C VAL A 87 -0.67 15.77 -4.64
N ASP A 88 -1.51 16.69 -5.11
CA ASP A 88 -2.90 16.82 -4.67
C ASP A 88 -3.75 15.72 -5.32
N LEU A 89 -3.87 14.56 -4.65
CA LEU A 89 -4.60 13.39 -5.16
C LEU A 89 -6.10 13.47 -4.91
N TYR A 90 -6.48 13.83 -3.68
CA TYR A 90 -7.86 13.82 -3.19
C TYR A 90 -8.18 15.16 -2.53
N PRO A 91 -9.47 15.53 -2.41
CA PRO A 91 -9.85 16.76 -1.72
C PRO A 91 -9.37 16.79 -0.26
N VAL A 92 -8.95 17.99 0.16
CA VAL A 92 -8.38 18.26 1.48
C VAL A 92 -9.12 19.44 2.11
N LYS A 93 -9.28 19.42 3.44
CA LYS A 93 -9.75 20.56 4.23
C LYS A 93 -8.60 21.07 5.10
N ASP A 94 -8.50 22.39 5.21
CA ASP A 94 -7.58 23.00 6.17
C ASP A 94 -8.22 22.93 7.57
N ASN A 95 -7.51 22.32 8.53
CA ASN A 95 -7.89 22.35 9.93
C ASN A 95 -6.88 23.22 10.71
N THR A 96 -7.39 24.13 11.54
CA THR A 96 -6.56 25.00 12.37
C THR A 96 -6.76 24.60 13.83
N GLU A 97 -5.81 23.85 14.39
CA GLU A 97 -5.76 23.54 15.81
C GLU A 97 -4.53 24.20 16.43
N LYS A 98 -4.78 25.04 17.46
CA LYS A 98 -3.79 25.72 18.34
C LYS A 98 -2.43 26.02 17.67
N GLU A 99 -2.36 27.19 17.03
CA GLU A 99 -1.17 27.80 16.40
C GLU A 99 -0.52 27.07 15.21
N CYS A 100 -0.90 25.83 14.86
CA CYS A 100 -0.40 25.16 13.66
C CYS A 100 -1.53 24.83 12.66
N ARG A 101 -1.34 25.21 11.40
CA ARG A 101 -2.24 24.87 10.29
C ARG A 101 -1.80 23.54 9.71
N HIS A 102 -2.71 22.56 9.65
CA HIS A 102 -2.43 21.29 8.99
C HIS A 102 -3.59 20.88 8.07
N LYS A 103 -3.24 20.19 6.99
CA LYS A 103 -4.17 19.64 6.00
C LYS A 103 -4.71 18.29 6.48
N ILE A 104 -6.03 18.09 6.41
CA ILE A 104 -6.70 16.82 6.67
C ILE A 104 -7.51 16.35 5.46
N TRP A 105 -7.62 15.04 5.27
CA TRP A 105 -8.45 14.47 4.20
C TRP A 105 -9.91 14.92 4.36
N ALA A 106 -10.52 15.36 3.27
CA ALA A 106 -11.89 15.88 3.26
C ALA A 106 -12.97 14.80 3.37
#